data_AF-A0A109UV75-F1
#
_entry.id   AF-A0A109UV75-F1
#
_cell.length_a   1.000
_cell.length_b   1.000
_cell.length_c   1.000
_cell.angle_alpha   90.00
_cell.angle_beta   90.00
_cell.angle_gamma   90.00
#
_symmetry.space_group_name_H-M   'P 1'
#
loop_
_entity.id
_entity.type
_entity.pdbx_description
1 polymer ?
#
loop_
_entity_poly.entity_id
_entity_poly.type
_entity_poly.pdbx_seq_one_letter_code
_entity_poly.pdbx_strand_id
1 'polypeptide(L)'
;MDYGQHFCSQCGKEVYHDEAPVTPVRSKYDDIINDIEHEYDLKQKRAKELVDKLFDPTHMAYSRFSNSINKSNQLFNNQLEVTKKMIELDVEGNDFVEKEIDNKIITLNTFIDKMEDLINELVINLSSNKKDNDDINNLFNDMDDLIHSVKDY
;
A
#
# COMPACT_ATOMS: atom_id res chain seq x y z
N MET A 1 -20.23 -4.60 -39.50
CA MET A 1 -20.99 -5.79 -39.10
C MET A 1 -22.12 -5.29 -38.24
N ASP A 2 -23.35 -5.61 -38.63
CA ASP A 2 -24.58 -5.01 -38.14
C ASP A 2 -24.99 -5.70 -36.82
N TYR A 3 -25.06 -4.94 -35.72
CA TYR A 3 -25.52 -5.45 -34.44
C TYR A 3 -27.05 -5.58 -34.51
N GLY A 4 -27.50 -6.82 -34.73
CA GLY A 4 -28.91 -7.13 -35.00
C GLY A 4 -29.84 -6.60 -33.92
N GLN A 5 -30.76 -5.73 -34.32
CA GLN A 5 -31.90 -5.31 -33.51
C GLN A 5 -32.78 -6.53 -33.21
N HIS A 6 -32.88 -6.93 -31.95
CA HIS A 6 -33.74 -8.02 -31.51
C HIS A 6 -35.13 -7.49 -31.15
N PHE A 7 -36.12 -7.80 -31.99
CA PHE A 7 -37.53 -7.43 -31.78
C PHE A 7 -38.28 -8.54 -31.04
N CYS A 8 -39.15 -8.17 -30.10
CA CYS A 8 -40.03 -9.12 -29.42
C CYS A 8 -41.10 -9.65 -30.41
N SER A 9 -41.10 -10.96 -30.66
CA SER A 9 -42.00 -11.61 -31.62
C SER A 9 -43.49 -11.59 -31.23
N GLN A 10 -43.83 -11.24 -29.99
CA GLN A 10 -45.21 -11.17 -29.51
C GLN A 10 -45.81 -9.75 -29.49
N CYS A 11 -44.99 -8.70 -29.33
CA CYS A 11 -45.49 -7.33 -29.20
C CYS A 11 -44.86 -6.33 -30.17
N GLY A 12 -43.90 -6.75 -30.99
CA GLY A 12 -43.29 -5.95 -32.05
C GLY A 12 -42.44 -4.77 -31.54
N LYS A 13 -42.17 -4.69 -30.23
CA LYS A 13 -41.33 -3.65 -29.64
C LYS A 13 -39.86 -4.09 -29.60
N GLU A 14 -38.98 -3.12 -29.78
CA GLU A 14 -37.54 -3.27 -29.58
C GLU A 14 -37.27 -3.69 -28.14
N VAL A 15 -36.50 -4.77 -27.96
CA VAL A 15 -36.09 -5.22 -26.63
C VAL A 15 -34.73 -4.62 -26.36
N TYR A 16 -34.70 -3.58 -25.52
CA TYR A 16 -33.45 -3.12 -24.92
C TYR A 16 -33.01 -4.19 -23.92
N HIS A 17 -31.93 -4.89 -24.23
CA HIS A 17 -31.20 -5.62 -23.19
C HIS A 17 -30.46 -4.55 -22.39
N ASP A 18 -30.94 -4.25 -21.19
CA ASP A 18 -30.16 -3.49 -20.22
C ASP A 18 -28.83 -4.23 -20.06
N GLU A 19 -27.74 -3.60 -20.52
CA GLU A 19 -26.39 -4.07 -20.25
C GLU A 19 -26.26 -4.24 -18.73
N ALA A 20 -25.72 -5.38 -18.31
CA ALA A 20 -25.54 -5.71 -16.90
C ALA A 20 -24.88 -4.53 -16.16
N PRO A 21 -25.22 -4.27 -14.89
CA PRO A 21 -24.68 -3.13 -14.17
C PRO A 21 -23.15 -3.25 -14.16
N VAL A 22 -22.47 -2.35 -14.87
CA VAL A 22 -21.03 -2.16 -14.78
C VAL A 22 -20.78 -1.69 -13.35
N THR A 23 -20.46 -2.61 -12.44
CA THR A 23 -19.89 -2.21 -11.15
C THR A 23 -18.60 -1.47 -11.49
N PRO A 24 -18.49 -0.17 -11.17
CA PRO A 24 -17.32 0.59 -11.56
C PRO A 24 -16.09 -0.04 -10.89
N VAL A 25 -15.04 -0.31 -11.67
CA VAL A 25 -13.74 -0.87 -11.23
C VAL A 25 -13.22 -0.18 -9.96
N ARG A 26 -13.47 1.13 -9.86
CA ARG A 26 -13.26 1.95 -8.67
C ARG A 26 -13.72 1.31 -7.35
N SER A 27 -14.91 0.71 -7.33
CA SER A 27 -15.50 0.09 -6.14
C SER A 27 -14.71 -1.12 -5.61
N LYS A 28 -13.92 -1.81 -6.45
CA LYS A 28 -13.14 -2.99 -6.04
C LYS A 28 -11.94 -2.60 -5.19
N TYR A 29 -11.28 -1.51 -5.53
CA TYR A 29 -9.99 -1.13 -4.95
C TYR A 29 -10.09 -0.08 -3.86
N ASP A 30 -11.17 0.72 -3.81
CA ASP A 30 -11.32 1.81 -2.83
C ASP A 30 -11.20 1.29 -1.39
N ASP A 31 -11.90 0.22 -1.02
CA ASP A 31 -11.86 -0.34 0.34
C ASP A 31 -10.46 -0.90 0.66
N ILE A 32 -9.84 -1.61 -0.29
CA ILE A 32 -8.50 -2.20 -0.13
C ILE A 32 -7.46 -1.11 0.14
N ILE A 33 -7.50 -0.03 -0.64
CA ILE A 33 -6.54 1.07 -0.53
C ILE A 33 -6.73 1.86 0.77
N ASN A 34 -7.97 2.07 1.20
CA ASN A 34 -8.27 2.73 2.46
C ASN A 34 -7.78 1.89 3.66
N ASP A 35 -7.96 0.58 3.62
CA ASP A 35 -7.47 -0.34 4.66
C ASP A 35 -5.95 -0.34 4.73
N ILE A 36 -5.27 -0.39 3.58
CA ILE A 36 -3.81 -0.31 3.46
C ILE A 36 -3.26 1.01 4.03
N GLU A 37 -3.86 2.14 3.67
CA GLU A 37 -3.48 3.46 4.18
C GLU A 37 -3.64 3.51 5.70
N HIS A 38 -4.79 3.06 6.21
CA HIS A 38 -5.07 3.07 7.63
C HIS A 38 -4.11 2.17 8.43
N GLU A 39 -3.84 0.96 7.93
CA GLU A 39 -2.95 0.02 8.60
C GLU A 39 -1.51 0.54 8.63
N TYR A 40 -1.00 1.05 7.51
CA TYR A 40 0.34 1.62 7.46
C TYR A 40 0.49 2.81 8.43
N ASP A 41 -0.49 3.73 8.48
CA ASP A 41 -0.48 4.87 9.38
C ASP A 41 -0.39 4.44 10.86
N LEU A 42 -1.17 3.43 11.25
CA LEU A 42 -1.12 2.90 12.62
C LEU A 42 0.24 2.30 12.95
N LYS A 43 0.81 1.52 12.03
CA LYS A 43 2.13 0.89 12.24
C LYS A 43 3.25 1.93 12.25
N GLN A 44 3.26 2.88 11.32
CA GLN A 44 4.25 3.95 11.25
C GLN A 44 4.26 4.79 12.53
N LYS A 45 3.08 5.15 13.03
CA LYS A 45 2.93 5.84 14.32
C LYS A 45 3.49 4.99 15.46
N ARG A 46 3.17 3.70 15.50
CA ARG A 46 3.64 2.78 16.53
C ARG A 46 5.17 2.63 16.52
N ALA A 47 5.78 2.46 15.35
CA ALA A 47 7.23 2.37 15.20
C ALA A 47 7.92 3.64 15.71
N LYS A 48 7.40 4.82 15.37
CA LYS A 48 7.92 6.09 15.87
C LYS A 48 7.84 6.20 17.40
N GLU A 49 6.69 5.85 17.99
CA GLU A 49 6.54 5.84 19.45
C GLU A 49 7.52 4.89 20.16
N LEU A 50 7.88 3.78 19.52
CA LEU A 50 8.85 2.84 20.06
C LEU A 50 10.27 3.38 19.97
N VAL A 51 10.65 3.98 18.83
CA VAL A 51 11.94 4.66 18.67
C VAL A 51 12.11 5.78 19.70
N ASP A 52 11.08 6.61 19.90
CA ASP A 52 11.07 7.70 20.88
C ASP A 52 11.26 7.21 22.33
N LYS A 53 10.83 5.98 22.64
CA LYS A 53 10.99 5.36 23.95
C LYS A 53 12.35 4.68 24.14
N LEU A 54 12.90 4.12 23.07
CA LEU A 54 14.11 3.30 23.10
C LEU A 54 15.40 4.09 23.01
N PHE A 55 15.38 5.22 22.29
CA PHE A 55 16.60 5.94 21.94
C PHE A 55 16.53 7.39 22.41
N ASP A 56 17.65 7.87 22.97
CA ASP A 56 17.82 9.28 23.29
C ASP A 56 17.81 10.12 21.98
N PRO A 57 16.96 11.16 21.87
CA PRO A 57 16.89 12.01 20.68
C PRO A 57 18.22 12.67 20.28
N THR A 58 19.15 12.83 21.21
CA THR A 58 20.50 13.37 20.97
C THR A 58 21.46 12.34 20.36
N HIS A 59 21.11 11.05 20.41
CA HIS A 59 21.95 9.97 19.91
C HIS A 59 21.80 9.80 18.39
N MET A 60 22.91 9.52 17.70
CA MET A 60 22.91 9.33 16.24
C MET A 60 21.96 8.22 15.78
N ALA A 61 21.80 7.17 16.59
CA ALA A 61 20.90 6.05 16.30
C ALA A 61 19.43 6.51 16.18
N TYR A 62 18.94 7.36 17.09
CA TYR A 62 17.59 7.92 17.02
C TYR A 62 17.35 8.65 15.70
N SER A 63 18.30 9.49 15.29
CA SER A 63 18.22 10.25 14.04
C SER A 63 18.17 9.32 12.83
N ARG A 64 19.00 8.27 12.80
CA ARG A 64 19.00 7.26 11.73
C ARG A 64 17.65 6.55 11.63
N PHE A 65 17.12 6.04 12.74
CA PHE A 65 15.85 5.31 12.78
C PHE A 65 14.67 6.20 12.40
N SER A 66 14.62 7.41 12.95
CA SER A 66 13.60 8.40 12.59
C SER A 66 13.64 8.74 11.10
N ASN A 67 14.84 8.89 10.52
CA ASN A 67 14.99 9.19 9.11
C ASN A 67 14.55 8.03 8.21
N SER A 68 14.86 6.78 8.57
CA SER A 68 14.42 5.62 7.78
C SER A 68 12.89 5.48 7.80
N ILE A 69 12.26 5.62 8.98
CA ILE A 69 10.78 5.64 9.10
C ILE A 69 10.17 6.77 8.26
N ASN A 70 10.73 7.97 8.32
CA ASN A 70 10.23 9.11 7.55
C ASN A 70 10.36 8.90 6.04
N LYS A 71 11.46 8.31 5.57
CA LYS A 71 11.66 7.98 4.15
C LYS A 71 10.69 6.89 3.69
N SER A 72 10.50 5.85 4.50
CA SER A 72 9.51 4.80 4.24
C SER A 72 8.13 5.41 4.05
N ASN A 73 7.72 6.30 4.96
CA ASN A 73 6.43 6.99 4.90
C ASN A 73 6.27 7.84 3.63
N GLN A 74 7.31 8.59 3.25
CA GLN A 74 7.27 9.38 2.01
C GLN A 74 7.07 8.50 0.78
N LEU A 75 7.76 7.37 0.70
CA LEU A 75 7.66 6.46 -0.44
C LEU A 75 6.33 5.71 -0.46
N PHE A 76 5.85 5.25 0.69
CA PHE A 76 4.53 4.66 0.81
C PHE A 76 3.45 5.62 0.30
N ASN A 77 3.46 6.88 0.78
CA ASN A 77 2.49 7.89 0.35
C ASN A 77 2.56 8.19 -1.15
N ASN A 78 3.76 8.23 -1.73
CA ASN A 78 3.93 8.40 -3.17
C ASN A 78 3.31 7.22 -3.95
N GLN A 79 3.59 5.98 -3.54
CA GLN A 79 3.02 4.80 -4.21
C GLN A 79 1.50 4.73 -4.01
N LEU A 80 1.01 5.11 -2.84
CA LEU A 80 -0.42 5.20 -2.53
C LEU A 80 -1.12 6.22 -3.43
N GLU A 81 -0.57 7.42 -3.58
CA GLU A 81 -1.12 8.44 -4.47
C GLU A 81 -1.12 8.00 -5.94
N VAL A 82 -0.05 7.36 -6.40
CA VAL A 82 0.02 6.81 -7.77
C VAL A 82 -1.07 5.76 -7.96
N THR A 83 -1.25 4.86 -6.99
CA THR A 83 -2.26 3.79 -7.05
C THR A 83 -3.68 4.37 -7.07
N LYS A 84 -3.97 5.35 -6.20
CA LYS A 84 -5.25 6.07 -6.18
C LYS A 84 -5.55 6.73 -7.54
N LYS A 85 -4.55 7.35 -8.17
CA LYS A 85 -4.69 7.95 -9.52
C LYS A 85 -4.93 6.90 -10.60
N MET A 86 -4.27 5.74 -10.54
CA MET A 86 -4.50 4.66 -11.50
C MET A 86 -5.93 4.12 -11.40
N ILE A 87 -6.44 3.91 -10.19
CA ILE A 87 -7.82 3.49 -9.93
C ILE A 87 -8.83 4.53 -10.43
N GLU A 88 -8.55 5.82 -10.21
CA GLU A 88 -9.42 6.91 -10.70
C GLU A 88 -9.51 6.96 -12.23
N LEU A 89 -8.39 6.67 -12.91
CA LEU A 89 -8.28 6.74 -14.36
C LEU A 89 -8.71 5.45 -15.09
N ASP A 90 -8.85 4.33 -14.37
CA ASP A 90 -9.29 3.05 -14.93
C ASP A 90 -10.82 3.02 -15.07
N VAL A 91 -11.32 3.71 -16.10
CA VAL A 91 -12.76 3.88 -16.37
C VAL A 91 -13.39 2.64 -17.01
N GLU A 92 -12.60 1.80 -17.69
CA GLU A 92 -13.11 0.71 -18.54
C GLU A 92 -12.61 -0.70 -18.15
N GLY A 93 -11.83 -0.84 -17.07
CA GLY A 93 -11.32 -2.15 -16.63
C GLY A 93 -10.27 -2.69 -17.61
N ASN A 94 -9.22 -1.90 -17.80
CA ASN A 94 -8.12 -2.31 -18.66
C ASN A 94 -7.25 -3.34 -17.91
N ASP A 95 -7.23 -4.60 -18.38
CA ASP A 95 -6.45 -5.70 -17.79
C ASP A 95 -4.99 -5.36 -17.47
N PHE A 96 -4.35 -4.52 -18.29
CA PHE A 96 -2.99 -4.07 -18.05
C PHE A 96 -2.92 -3.10 -16.87
N VAL A 97 -3.86 -2.15 -16.78
CA VAL A 97 -3.94 -1.18 -15.68
C VAL A 97 -4.32 -1.89 -14.38
N GLU A 98 -5.29 -2.80 -14.40
CA GLU A 98 -5.66 -3.62 -13.24
C GLU A 98 -4.46 -4.40 -12.70
N LYS A 99 -3.67 -5.03 -13.59
CA LYS A 99 -2.47 -5.75 -13.18
C LYS A 99 -1.42 -4.84 -12.53
N GLU A 100 -1.24 -3.63 -13.05
CA GLU A 100 -0.32 -2.67 -12.43
C GLU A 100 -0.86 -2.14 -11.08
N ILE A 101 -2.17 -1.95 -10.93
CA ILE A 101 -2.79 -1.63 -9.63
C ILE A 101 -2.54 -2.77 -8.63
N ASP A 102 -2.74 -4.03 -9.04
CA ASP A 102 -2.49 -5.20 -8.19
C ASP A 102 -1.01 -5.28 -7.77
N ASN A 103 -0.06 -5.01 -8.70
CA ASN A 103 1.36 -4.94 -8.37
C ASN A 103 1.66 -3.85 -7.34
N LYS A 104 1.07 -2.66 -7.50
CA LYS A 104 1.25 -1.55 -6.54
C LYS A 104 0.66 -1.90 -5.18
N ILE A 105 -0.49 -2.58 -5.12
CA ILE A 105 -1.07 -3.10 -3.86
C ILE A 105 -0.10 -4.06 -3.17
N ILE A 106 0.52 -4.98 -3.91
CA ILE A 106 1.55 -5.89 -3.35
C ILE A 106 2.73 -5.09 -2.78
N THR A 107 3.19 -4.07 -3.49
CA THR A 107 4.25 -3.18 -3.00
C THR A 107 3.84 -2.46 -1.71
N LEU A 108 2.61 -1.93 -1.64
CA LEU A 108 2.10 -1.25 -0.45
C LEU A 108 2.01 -2.20 0.75
N ASN A 109 1.53 -3.43 0.56
CA ASN A 109 1.52 -4.45 1.61
C ASN A 109 2.95 -4.82 2.07
N THR A 110 3.93 -4.83 1.16
CA THR A 110 5.33 -5.07 1.53
C THR A 110 5.86 -3.97 2.47
N PHE A 111 5.44 -2.71 2.30
CA PHE A 111 5.76 -1.64 3.25
C PHE A 111 5.13 -1.88 4.63
N ILE A 112 3.89 -2.37 4.67
CA ILE A 112 3.18 -2.72 5.91
C ILE A 112 3.94 -3.82 6.65
N ASP A 113 4.30 -4.90 5.95
CA ASP A 113 5.02 -6.04 6.52
C ASP A 113 6.38 -5.62 7.11
N LYS A 114 7.15 -4.80 6.37
CA LYS A 114 8.44 -4.29 6.86
C LYS A 114 8.30 -3.36 8.05
N MET A 115 7.21 -2.60 8.15
CA MET A 115 6.93 -1.78 9.32
C MET A 115 6.53 -2.65 10.53
N GLU A 116 5.79 -3.74 10.32
CA GLU A 116 5.43 -4.72 11.35
C GLU A 116 6.67 -5.44 11.89
N ASP A 117 7.55 -5.89 10.99
CA ASP A 117 8.86 -6.47 11.37
C ASP A 117 9.62 -5.48 12.27
N LEU A 118 9.63 -4.20 11.93
CA LEU A 118 10.33 -3.17 12.71
C LEU A 118 9.73 -3.01 14.10
N ILE A 119 8.40 -2.96 14.18
CA ILE A 119 7.70 -2.88 15.46
C ILE A 119 8.06 -4.09 16.33
N ASN A 120 8.04 -5.29 15.77
CA ASN A 120 8.34 -6.52 16.48
C ASN A 120 9.78 -6.53 17.02
N GLU A 121 10.76 -6.14 16.21
CA GLU A 121 12.15 -6.04 16.65
C GLU A 121 12.35 -4.98 17.74
N LEU A 122 11.71 -3.81 17.62
CA LEU A 122 11.77 -2.77 18.66
C LEU A 122 11.11 -3.25 19.97
N VAL A 123 10.00 -3.99 19.90
CA VAL A 123 9.34 -4.58 21.08
C VAL A 123 10.22 -5.65 21.73
N ILE A 124 10.86 -6.51 20.94
CA ILE A 124 11.81 -7.52 21.45
C ILE A 124 12.95 -6.84 22.20
N ASN A 125 13.51 -5.77 21.66
CA ASN A 125 14.59 -5.01 22.32
C ASN A 125 14.14 -4.34 23.63
N LEU A 126 12.92 -3.80 23.69
CA LEU A 126 12.34 -3.29 24.94
C LEU A 126 12.19 -4.40 26.01
N SER A 127 11.75 -5.59 25.60
CA SER A 127 11.44 -6.67 26.54
C SER A 127 12.66 -7.46 27.03
N SER A 128 13.72 -7.51 26.21
CA SER A 128 14.85 -8.42 26.45
C SER A 128 16.02 -7.81 27.24
N ASN A 129 16.03 -6.50 27.50
CA ASN A 129 17.19 -5.77 28.06
C ASN A 129 18.51 -6.04 27.29
N LYS A 130 18.43 -6.65 26.09
CA LYS A 130 19.58 -6.94 25.25
C LYS A 130 19.94 -5.68 24.49
N LYS A 131 21.20 -5.29 24.56
CA LYS A 131 21.81 -4.23 23.73
C LYS A 131 22.23 -4.78 22.35
N ASP A 132 21.59 -5.83 21.85
CA ASP A 132 21.95 -6.41 20.55
C ASP A 132 21.34 -5.55 19.44
N ASN A 133 22.04 -4.45 19.14
CA ASN A 133 21.69 -3.46 18.12
C ASN A 133 21.80 -3.99 16.68
N ASP A 134 22.44 -5.15 16.48
CA ASP A 134 22.80 -5.64 15.15
C ASP A 134 21.58 -6.13 14.36
N ASP A 135 20.64 -6.82 15.02
CA ASP A 135 19.40 -7.30 14.38
C ASP A 135 18.50 -6.13 13.96
N ILE A 136 18.39 -5.10 14.81
CA ILE A 136 17.71 -3.84 14.47
C ILE A 136 18.35 -3.19 13.25
N ASN A 137 19.68 -3.03 13.25
CA ASN A 137 20.39 -2.36 12.17
C ASN A 137 20.20 -3.08 10.83
N ASN A 138 20.19 -4.41 10.82
CA ASN A 138 19.93 -5.21 9.62
C ASN A 138 18.53 -4.94 9.06
N LEU A 139 17.51 -4.88 9.91
CA LEU A 139 16.15 -4.61 9.46
C LEU A 139 15.98 -3.19 8.89
N PHE A 140 16.69 -2.21 9.44
CA PHE A 140 16.71 -0.87 8.84
C PHE A 140 17.43 -0.82 7.50
N ASN A 141 18.48 -1.64 7.31
CA ASN A 141 19.09 -1.79 6.00
C ASN A 141 18.12 -2.42 5.01
N ASP A 142 17.35 -3.44 5.41
CA ASP A 142 16.31 -4.04 4.57
C ASP A 142 15.22 -3.03 4.19
N MET A 143 14.80 -2.18 5.13
CA MET A 143 13.88 -1.08 4.85
C MET A 143 14.49 -0.05 3.89
N ASP A 144 15.75 0.32 4.09
CA ASP A 144 16.47 1.22 3.19
C ASP A 144 16.63 0.59 1.80
N ASP A 145 16.88 -0.72 1.69
CA ASP A 145 16.97 -1.43 0.41
C ASP A 145 15.61 -1.50 -0.29
N LEU A 146 14.52 -1.76 0.44
CA LEU A 146 13.17 -1.65 -0.10
C LEU A 146 12.91 -0.23 -0.62
N ILE A 147 13.26 0.78 0.18
CA ILE A 147 13.20 2.21 -0.18
C ILE A 147 13.98 2.50 -1.47
N HIS A 148 15.14 1.87 -1.68
CA HIS A 148 15.91 2.03 -2.91
C HIS A 148 15.28 1.27 -4.09
N SER A 149 14.80 0.05 -3.89
CA SER A 149 14.20 -0.77 -4.95
C SER A 149 12.91 -0.17 -5.52
N VAL A 150 12.13 0.52 -4.69
CA VAL A 150 10.86 1.15 -5.09
C VAL A 150 11.09 2.49 -5.79
N LYS A 151 12.28 3.12 -5.68
CA LYS A 151 12.59 4.36 -6.42
C LYS A 151 12.71 4.16 -7.93
N ASP A 152 12.98 2.92 -8.36
CA ASP A 152 13.16 2.58 -9.77
C ASP A 152 11.85 2.15 -10.46
N TYR A 153 10.71 2.17 -9.75
CA TYR A 153 9.36 1.78 -10.17
C TYR A 153 8.33 2.91 -10.07
#